data_AF-A0A4Y4G3A7-F1
#
_entry.id   AF-A0A4Y4G3A7-F1
#
_cell.length_a   1.000
_cell.length_b   1.000
_cell.length_c   1.000
_cell.angle_alpha   90.00
_cell.angle_beta   90.00
_cell.angle_gamma   90.00
#
_symmetry.space_group_name_H-M   'P 1'
#
loop_
_entity.id
_entity.type
_entity.pdbx_description
1 polymer ?
#
loop_
_entity_poly.entity_id
_entity_poly.type
_entity_poly.pdbx_seq_one_letter_code
_entity_poly.pdbx_strand_id
1 'polypeptide(L)'
;MLKEQLSKKLELFNNQAIDDQKIDILLRPILVQGMQRGFQAAYLYIIGVSSGIEPAAQTAAWVDQIEALANERFTPFVAEIEQIKTVVGKEVVSMLSEEAHAITAHQDNTMKIQNFIMPYFNGWFLGYYHALVAMLAADDVTQVDKLDVQKKASDQAMQAVEVERRNFQKQPVYRDSVLRDILTGLQ
;
A
#
# COMPACT_ATOMS: atom_id res chain seq x y z
N MET A 1 4.57 -23.59 -3.35
CA MET A 1 3.92 -22.67 -2.38
C MET A 1 4.29 -21.22 -2.72
N LEU A 2 3.46 -20.22 -2.40
CA LEU A 2 3.74 -18.79 -2.76
C LEU A 2 5.07 -18.30 -2.18
N LYS A 3 5.37 -18.64 -0.92
CA LYS A 3 6.65 -18.31 -0.28
C LYS A 3 7.86 -18.85 -1.06
N GLU A 4 7.78 -20.07 -1.61
CA GLU A 4 8.85 -20.64 -2.42
C GLU A 4 9.02 -19.92 -3.77
N GLN A 5 7.92 -19.48 -4.39
CA GLN A 5 7.99 -18.67 -5.61
C GLN A 5 8.69 -17.34 -5.33
N LEU A 6 8.38 -16.71 -4.19
CA LEU A 6 9.03 -15.47 -3.78
C LEU A 6 10.51 -15.69 -3.46
N SER A 7 10.86 -16.77 -2.77
CA SER A 7 12.25 -17.15 -2.54
C SER A 7 13.03 -17.36 -3.84
N LYS A 8 12.45 -18.02 -4.84
CA LYS A 8 13.09 -18.19 -6.16
C LYS A 8 13.31 -16.87 -6.88
N LYS A 9 12.33 -15.95 -6.87
CA LYS A 9 12.51 -14.61 -7.43
C LYS A 9 13.60 -13.83 -6.69
N LEU A 10 13.63 -13.91 -5.37
CA LEU A 10 14.65 -13.27 -4.54
C LEU A 10 16.07 -13.76 -4.86
N GLU A 11 16.26 -15.06 -5.01
CA GLU A 11 17.54 -15.64 -5.43
C GLU A 11 17.99 -15.09 -6.78
N LEU A 12 17.07 -15.00 -7.76
CA LEU A 12 17.37 -14.42 -9.07
C LEU A 12 17.80 -12.95 -8.98
N PHE A 13 17.16 -12.16 -8.12
CA PHE A 13 17.51 -10.74 -7.93
C PHE A 13 18.88 -10.57 -7.26
N ASN A 14 19.19 -11.38 -6.25
CA ASN A 14 20.44 -11.36 -5.50
C ASN A 14 21.64 -11.95 -6.28
N ASN A 15 21.41 -12.71 -7.36
CA ASN A 15 22.47 -13.21 -8.24
C ASN A 15 23.07 -12.15 -9.19
N GLN A 16 22.66 -10.90 -9.02
CA GLN A 16 23.06 -9.74 -9.79
C GLN A 16 23.44 -8.63 -8.80
N ALA A 17 24.22 -7.63 -9.25
CA ALA A 17 24.48 -6.46 -8.41
C ALA A 17 23.15 -5.83 -7.96
N ILE A 18 23.07 -5.49 -6.67
CA ILE A 18 21.97 -4.76 -6.05
C ILE A 18 22.50 -3.36 -5.73
N ASP A 19 21.85 -2.36 -6.31
CA ASP A 19 22.08 -0.94 -6.07
C ASP A 19 20.73 -0.24 -5.87
N ASP A 20 20.76 1.02 -5.46
CA ASP A 20 19.56 1.80 -5.14
C ASP A 20 18.59 1.87 -6.34
N GLN A 21 19.10 2.01 -7.57
CA GLN A 21 18.26 2.08 -8.77
C GLN A 21 17.49 0.78 -8.99
N LYS A 22 18.16 -0.36 -8.85
CA LYS A 22 17.52 -1.66 -9.00
C LYS A 22 16.54 -1.95 -7.88
N ILE A 23 16.88 -1.56 -6.64
CA ILE A 23 15.96 -1.69 -5.50
C ILE A 23 14.69 -0.89 -5.79
N ASP A 24 14.80 0.37 -6.21
CA ASP A 24 13.65 1.21 -6.56
C ASP A 24 12.76 0.58 -7.63
N ILE A 25 13.38 0.03 -8.70
CA ILE A 25 12.64 -0.66 -9.77
C ILE A 25 11.89 -1.88 -9.24
N LEU A 26 12.48 -2.64 -8.31
CA LEU A 26 11.86 -3.84 -7.75
C LEU A 26 10.79 -3.53 -6.72
N LEU A 27 11.00 -2.52 -5.87
CA LEU A 27 10.12 -2.21 -4.75
C LEU A 27 8.97 -1.28 -5.13
N ARG A 28 9.12 -0.43 -6.15
CA ARG A 28 8.06 0.48 -6.58
C ARG A 28 6.75 -0.24 -6.95
N PRO A 29 6.74 -1.29 -7.78
CA PRO A 29 5.51 -2.02 -8.10
C PRO A 29 4.83 -2.62 -6.86
N ILE A 30 5.63 -3.09 -5.89
CA ILE A 30 5.13 -3.66 -4.64
C ILE A 30 4.48 -2.57 -3.77
N LEU A 31 5.14 -1.42 -3.67
CA LEU A 31 4.62 -0.27 -2.95
C LEU A 31 3.29 0.20 -3.57
N VAL A 32 3.23 0.33 -4.90
CA VAL A 32 2.00 0.72 -5.61
C VAL A 32 0.88 -0.31 -5.44
N GLN A 33 1.20 -1.60 -5.48
CA GLN A 33 0.24 -2.66 -5.20
C GLN A 33 -0.32 -2.56 -3.78
N GLY A 34 0.55 -2.26 -2.80
CA GLY A 34 0.16 -1.93 -1.44
C GLY A 34 -0.78 -0.73 -1.40
N MET A 35 -0.42 0.38 -2.06
CA MET A 35 -1.25 1.59 -2.14
C MET A 35 -2.65 1.29 -2.68
N GLN A 36 -2.76 0.53 -3.77
CA GLN A 36 -4.07 0.16 -4.30
C GLN A 36 -4.92 -0.58 -3.27
N ARG A 37 -4.32 -1.54 -2.54
CA ARG A 37 -5.02 -2.31 -1.49
C ARG A 37 -5.46 -1.46 -0.31
N GLY A 38 -4.61 -0.55 0.15
CA GLY A 38 -4.97 0.40 1.20
C GLY A 38 -6.09 1.34 0.76
N PHE A 39 -6.05 1.79 -0.49
CA PHE A 39 -7.05 2.66 -1.08
C PHE A 39 -8.43 1.96 -1.16
N GLN A 40 -8.47 0.71 -1.63
CA GLN A 40 -9.69 -0.12 -1.63
C GLN A 40 -10.26 -0.30 -0.22
N ALA A 41 -9.41 -0.63 0.76
CA ALA A 41 -9.83 -0.83 2.14
C ALA A 41 -10.46 0.43 2.75
N ALA A 42 -9.91 1.61 2.46
CA ALA A 42 -10.47 2.88 2.91
C ALA A 42 -11.86 3.14 2.30
N TYR A 43 -12.06 2.85 1.00
CA TYR A 43 -13.36 2.98 0.35
C TYR A 43 -14.41 2.05 0.96
N LEU A 44 -14.05 0.77 1.19
CA LEU A 44 -14.92 -0.20 1.84
C LEU A 44 -15.32 0.24 3.25
N TYR A 45 -14.37 0.78 4.02
CA TYR A 45 -14.63 1.29 5.36
C TYR A 45 -15.57 2.51 5.32
N ILE A 46 -15.23 3.55 4.55
CA ILE A 46 -15.97 4.82 4.55
C ILE A 46 -17.37 4.64 3.97
N ILE A 47 -17.50 3.95 2.83
CA ILE A 47 -18.80 3.72 2.19
C ILE A 47 -19.64 2.74 3.02
N GLY A 48 -19.02 1.76 3.67
CA GLY A 48 -19.69 0.88 4.62
C GLY A 48 -20.31 1.67 5.78
N VAL A 49 -19.52 2.55 6.40
CA VAL A 49 -19.98 3.42 7.50
C VAL A 49 -21.09 4.36 7.03
N SER A 50 -20.94 5.05 5.89
CA SER A 50 -21.94 6.00 5.40
C SER A 50 -23.25 5.33 4.96
N SER A 51 -23.17 4.07 4.51
CA SER A 51 -24.34 3.26 4.13
C SER A 51 -24.97 2.53 5.32
N GLY A 52 -24.40 2.64 6.53
CA GLY A 52 -24.85 1.90 7.70
C GLY A 52 -24.68 0.38 7.58
N ILE A 53 -23.76 -0.08 6.73
CA ILE A 53 -23.47 -1.49 6.49
C ILE A 53 -22.26 -1.89 7.34
N GLU A 54 -22.49 -2.74 8.34
CA GLU A 54 -21.40 -3.30 9.14
C GLU A 54 -20.49 -4.20 8.29
N PRO A 55 -19.17 -4.29 8.60
CA PRO A 55 -18.24 -5.13 7.85
C PRO A 55 -18.69 -6.58 7.65
N ALA A 56 -19.36 -7.17 8.66
CA ALA A 56 -19.87 -8.54 8.59
C ALA A 56 -21.09 -8.72 7.66
N ALA A 57 -21.78 -7.62 7.33
CA ALA A 57 -22.96 -7.61 6.46
C ALA A 57 -22.64 -7.26 5.00
N GLN A 58 -21.36 -6.99 4.68
CA GLN A 58 -20.91 -6.66 3.33
C GLN A 58 -20.95 -7.92 2.44
N THR A 59 -21.90 -7.96 1.50
CA THR A 59 -21.98 -9.06 0.53
C THR A 59 -20.84 -8.97 -0.48
N ALA A 60 -20.43 -10.11 -1.06
CA ALA A 60 -19.37 -10.13 -2.08
C ALA A 60 -19.65 -9.18 -3.25
N ALA A 61 -20.89 -9.16 -3.77
CA ALA A 61 -21.27 -8.28 -4.86
C ALA A 61 -21.17 -6.79 -4.50
N TRP A 62 -21.44 -6.43 -3.24
CA TRP A 62 -21.25 -5.06 -2.76
C TRP A 62 -19.76 -4.71 -2.65
N VAL A 63 -18.95 -5.62 -2.09
CA VAL A 63 -17.49 -5.44 -2.00
C VAL A 63 -16.89 -5.23 -3.40
N ASP A 64 -17.26 -6.07 -4.37
CA ASP A 64 -16.78 -5.96 -5.75
C ASP A 64 -17.12 -4.59 -6.39
N GLN A 65 -18.33 -4.07 -6.14
CA GLN A 65 -18.74 -2.76 -6.64
C GLN A 65 -17.92 -1.62 -6.03
N ILE A 66 -17.66 -1.67 -4.72
CA ILE A 66 -16.89 -0.64 -4.03
C ILE A 66 -15.41 -0.71 -4.42
N GLU A 67 -14.84 -1.91 -4.56
CA GLU A 67 -13.47 -2.07 -5.04
C GLU A 67 -13.30 -1.58 -6.49
N ALA A 68 -14.29 -1.83 -7.36
CA ALA A 68 -14.29 -1.29 -8.72
C ALA A 68 -14.28 0.25 -8.71
N LEU A 69 -15.15 0.87 -7.91
CA LEU A 69 -15.15 2.33 -7.72
C LEU A 69 -13.82 2.83 -7.18
N ALA A 70 -13.25 2.17 -6.18
CA ALA A 70 -11.95 2.54 -5.61
C ALA A 70 -10.83 2.47 -6.67
N ASN A 71 -10.83 1.47 -7.54
CA ASN A 71 -9.87 1.33 -8.63
C ASN A 71 -9.98 2.45 -9.67
N GLU A 72 -11.19 2.82 -10.06
CA GLU A 72 -11.43 3.96 -10.95
C GLU A 72 -10.87 5.25 -10.35
N ARG A 73 -11.05 5.44 -9.03
CA ARG A 73 -10.55 6.60 -8.29
C ARG A 73 -9.06 6.55 -7.99
N PHE A 74 -8.45 5.37 -7.97
CA PHE A 74 -7.01 5.19 -7.78
C PHE A 74 -6.21 5.46 -9.06
N THR A 75 -6.80 5.24 -10.24
CA THR A 75 -6.12 5.39 -11.53
C THR A 75 -5.42 6.76 -11.71
N PRO A 76 -6.04 7.91 -11.36
CA PRO A 76 -5.36 9.21 -11.40
C PRO A 76 -4.14 9.30 -10.47
N PHE A 77 -4.19 8.67 -9.28
CA PHE A 77 -3.07 8.66 -8.34
C PHE A 77 -1.85 7.92 -8.91
N VAL A 78 -2.05 6.88 -9.72
CA VAL A 78 -0.95 6.19 -10.40
C VAL A 78 -0.17 7.16 -11.30
N ALA A 79 -0.88 8.02 -12.04
CA ALA A 79 -0.22 9.05 -12.86
C ALA A 79 0.53 10.10 -12.01
N GLU A 80 0.07 10.39 -10.79
CA GLU A 80 0.78 11.27 -9.86
C GLU A 80 2.02 10.62 -9.25
N ILE A 81 1.99 9.32 -8.96
CA ILE A 81 3.13 8.54 -8.45
C ILE A 81 4.32 8.59 -9.42
N GLU A 82 4.03 8.55 -10.73
CA GLU A 82 5.05 8.65 -11.79
C GLU A 82 5.64 10.07 -11.92
N GLN A 83 4.97 11.08 -11.36
CA GLN A 83 5.42 12.48 -11.39
C GLN A 83 6.11 12.84 -10.08
N ILE A 84 7.45 12.77 -10.03
CA ILE A 84 8.29 13.06 -8.85
C ILE A 84 8.04 14.45 -8.23
N LYS A 85 7.39 15.37 -8.95
CA LYS A 85 7.06 16.72 -8.46
C LYS A 85 5.79 16.78 -7.61
N THR A 86 4.88 15.82 -7.73
CA THR A 86 3.63 15.76 -6.96
C THR A 86 3.91 15.41 -5.50
N VAL A 87 2.93 15.65 -4.61
CA VAL A 87 3.06 15.27 -3.19
C VAL A 87 3.21 13.74 -3.08
N VAL A 88 2.33 13.00 -3.76
CA VAL A 88 2.33 11.53 -3.77
C VAL A 88 3.64 10.98 -4.34
N GLY A 89 4.12 11.53 -5.46
CA GLY A 89 5.38 11.11 -6.08
C GLY A 89 6.59 11.31 -5.16
N LYS A 90 6.65 12.41 -4.41
CA LYS A 90 7.71 12.66 -3.41
C LYS A 90 7.64 11.68 -2.25
N GLU A 91 6.46 11.39 -1.74
CA GLU A 91 6.27 10.42 -0.64
C GLU A 91 6.70 9.01 -1.06
N VAL A 92 6.33 8.59 -2.28
CA VAL A 92 6.76 7.29 -2.84
C VAL A 92 8.29 7.24 -2.98
N VAL A 93 8.93 8.28 -3.53
CA VAL A 93 10.39 8.34 -3.65
C VAL A 93 11.06 8.32 -2.28
N SER A 94 10.52 9.05 -1.29
CA SER A 94 11.05 9.05 0.08
C SER A 94 11.00 7.66 0.70
N MET A 95 9.87 6.96 0.60
CA MET A 95 9.73 5.61 1.15
C MET A 95 10.64 4.60 0.46
N LEU A 96 10.77 4.66 -0.87
CA LEU A 96 11.67 3.78 -1.60
C LEU A 96 13.14 4.04 -1.23
N SER A 97 13.52 5.32 -1.06
CA SER A 97 14.87 5.69 -0.64
C SER A 97 15.22 5.18 0.76
N GLU A 98 14.27 5.19 1.70
CA GLU A 98 14.47 4.64 3.04
C GLU A 98 14.68 3.12 3.00
N GLU A 99 13.88 2.42 2.19
CA GLU A 99 13.98 0.96 2.01
C GLU A 99 15.27 0.56 1.28
N ALA A 100 15.68 1.33 0.26
CA ALA A 100 16.94 1.13 -0.45
C ALA A 100 18.13 1.34 0.49
N HIS A 101 18.13 2.43 1.26
CA HIS A 101 19.16 2.67 2.26
C HIS A 101 19.24 1.55 3.30
N ALA A 102 18.09 1.04 3.77
CA ALA A 102 18.08 -0.07 4.72
C ALA A 102 18.69 -1.36 4.15
N ILE A 103 18.55 -1.62 2.84
CA ILE A 103 19.14 -2.78 2.18
C ILE A 103 20.64 -2.58 1.95
N THR A 104 21.03 -1.41 1.44
CA THR A 104 22.43 -1.17 1.07
C THR A 104 23.33 -0.92 2.27
N ALA A 105 22.84 -0.22 3.30
CA ALA A 105 23.63 0.10 4.49
C ALA A 105 23.66 -1.01 5.56
N HIS A 106 22.67 -1.92 5.57
CA HIS A 106 22.49 -2.87 6.67
C HIS A 106 22.34 -4.34 6.24
N GLN A 107 22.31 -4.63 4.94
CA GLN A 107 22.12 -6.01 4.44
C GLN A 107 23.14 -6.42 3.38
N ASP A 108 24.31 -5.78 3.34
CA ASP A 108 25.40 -6.10 2.40
C ASP A 108 24.91 -6.21 0.95
N ASN A 109 24.02 -5.29 0.55
CA ASN A 109 23.37 -5.28 -0.76
C ASN A 109 22.65 -6.61 -1.10
N THR A 110 22.09 -7.29 -0.10
CA THR A 110 21.35 -8.54 -0.28
C THR A 110 19.90 -8.33 0.16
N MET A 111 18.97 -8.54 -0.76
CA MET A 111 17.54 -8.46 -0.46
C MET A 111 17.06 -9.70 0.31
N LYS A 112 16.10 -9.51 1.22
CA LYS A 112 15.38 -10.55 1.97
C LYS A 112 13.87 -10.42 1.69
N ILE A 113 13.11 -11.47 2.03
CA ILE A 113 11.64 -11.47 1.84
C ILE A 113 10.99 -10.25 2.51
N GLN A 114 11.48 -9.87 3.69
CA GLN A 114 10.98 -8.76 4.51
C GLN A 114 11.09 -7.42 3.79
N ASN A 115 12.08 -7.26 2.89
CA ASN A 115 12.24 -6.08 2.06
C ASN A 115 11.14 -5.94 1.00
N PHE A 116 10.29 -6.95 0.79
CA PHE A 116 9.06 -6.81 0.00
C PHE A 116 7.83 -6.59 0.88
N ILE A 117 7.83 -7.17 2.08
CA ILE A 117 6.71 -7.05 3.02
C ILE A 117 6.58 -5.60 3.53
N MET A 118 7.69 -4.96 3.91
CA MET A 118 7.65 -3.61 4.47
C MET A 118 7.16 -2.55 3.47
N PRO A 119 7.70 -2.48 2.23
CA PRO A 119 7.18 -1.56 1.20
C PRO A 119 5.72 -1.80 0.85
N TYR A 120 5.26 -3.06 0.85
CA TYR A 120 3.85 -3.36 0.62
C TYR A 120 2.96 -2.70 1.67
N PHE A 121 3.29 -2.83 2.97
CA PHE A 121 2.50 -2.20 4.02
C PHE A 121 2.70 -0.69 4.10
N ASN A 122 3.87 -0.15 3.76
CA ASN A 122 4.08 1.29 3.65
C ASN A 122 3.22 1.88 2.51
N GLY A 123 3.15 1.17 1.38
CA GLY A 123 2.21 1.47 0.31
C GLY A 123 0.77 1.41 0.79
N TRP A 124 0.37 0.35 1.48
CA TRP A 124 -0.97 0.20 2.05
C TRP A 124 -1.36 1.40 2.92
N PHE A 125 -0.47 1.84 3.81
CA PHE A 125 -0.66 3.05 4.60
C PHE A 125 -0.90 4.29 3.71
N LEU A 126 -0.02 4.53 2.73
CA LEU A 126 -0.15 5.68 1.82
C LEU A 126 -1.47 5.66 1.05
N GLY A 127 -1.85 4.50 0.52
CA GLY A 127 -3.11 4.34 -0.20
C GLY A 127 -4.33 4.66 0.66
N TYR A 128 -4.36 4.13 1.88
CA TYR A 128 -5.44 4.39 2.82
C TYR A 128 -5.49 5.87 3.23
N TYR A 129 -4.34 6.47 3.52
CA TYR A 129 -4.20 7.88 3.85
C TYR A 129 -4.73 8.79 2.74
N HIS A 130 -4.30 8.58 1.49
CA HIS A 130 -4.73 9.41 0.36
C HIS A 130 -6.20 9.22 0.03
N ALA A 131 -6.75 8.02 0.20
CA ALA A 131 -8.19 7.78 0.10
C ALA A 131 -8.97 8.59 1.14
N LEU A 132 -8.52 8.58 2.41
CA LEU A 132 -9.14 9.36 3.48
C LEU A 132 -9.07 10.86 3.21
N VAL A 133 -7.89 11.38 2.82
CA VAL A 133 -7.74 12.81 2.52
C VAL A 133 -8.64 13.22 1.36
N ALA A 134 -8.73 12.41 0.31
CA ALA A 134 -9.59 12.70 -0.84
C ALA A 134 -11.08 12.72 -0.47
N MET A 135 -11.53 11.76 0.34
CA MET A 135 -12.94 11.66 0.74
C MET A 135 -13.33 12.68 1.81
N LEU A 136 -12.48 12.91 2.82
CA LEU A 136 -12.73 13.91 3.87
C LEU A 136 -12.68 15.35 3.33
N ALA A 137 -11.84 15.63 2.33
CA ALA A 137 -11.82 16.94 1.67
C ALA A 137 -13.04 17.18 0.76
N ALA A 138 -13.71 16.12 0.28
CA ALA A 138 -14.91 16.22 -0.53
C ALA A 138 -16.17 16.54 0.30
N ASP A 139 -16.17 16.20 1.59
CA ASP A 139 -17.30 16.43 2.52
C ASP A 139 -17.35 17.87 3.09
N ASP A 140 -16.37 18.72 2.78
CA ASP A 140 -16.24 20.02 3.44
C ASP A 140 -17.12 21.13 2.84
N VAL A 141 -18.35 21.18 3.37
CA VAL A 141 -19.24 22.36 3.40
C VAL A 141 -18.83 23.34 4.52
N THR A 142 -17.76 23.06 5.27
CA THR A 142 -17.27 23.89 6.38
C THR A 142 -15.75 24.06 6.30
N GLN A 143 -15.20 25.19 6.75
CA GLN A 143 -13.77 25.44 6.76
C GLN A 143 -13.06 24.58 7.82
N VAL A 144 -12.80 23.29 7.57
CA VAL A 144 -11.91 22.50 8.44
C VAL A 144 -10.46 22.79 8.06
N ASP A 145 -9.60 22.94 9.07
CA ASP A 145 -8.16 23.15 8.85
C ASP A 145 -7.57 21.92 8.12
N LYS A 146 -6.95 22.16 6.97
CA LYS A 146 -6.33 21.13 6.12
C LYS A 146 -5.30 20.29 6.90
N LEU A 147 -4.61 20.89 7.86
CA LEU A 147 -3.63 20.20 8.71
C LEU A 147 -4.30 19.19 9.64
N ASP A 148 -5.47 19.53 10.19
CA ASP A 148 -6.24 18.64 11.06
C ASP A 148 -6.81 17.45 10.28
N VAL A 149 -7.25 17.66 9.04
CA VAL A 149 -7.71 16.58 8.15
C VAL A 149 -6.57 15.62 7.84
N GLN A 150 -5.41 16.13 7.46
CA GLN A 150 -4.23 15.30 7.17
C GLN A 150 -3.78 14.50 8.40
N LYS A 151 -3.76 15.13 9.58
CA LYS A 151 -3.40 14.43 10.82
C LYS A 151 -4.37 13.31 11.16
N LYS A 152 -5.67 13.59 11.13
CA LYS A 152 -6.71 12.56 11.37
C LYS A 152 -6.61 11.42 10.37
N ALA A 153 -6.40 11.74 9.09
CA ALA A 153 -6.24 10.74 8.05
C ALA A 153 -5.00 9.86 8.30
N SER A 154 -3.88 10.47 8.69
CA SER A 154 -2.65 9.75 9.03
C SER A 154 -2.83 8.84 10.25
N ASP A 155 -3.43 9.35 11.33
CA ASP A 155 -3.65 8.57 12.55
C ASP A 155 -4.54 7.35 12.29
N GLN A 156 -5.61 7.53 11.49
CA GLN A 156 -6.49 6.43 11.09
C GLN A 156 -5.79 5.42 10.16
N ALA A 157 -5.04 5.90 9.17
CA ALA A 157 -4.27 5.03 8.28
C ALA A 157 -3.23 4.21 9.05
N MET A 158 -2.60 4.80 10.08
CA MET A 158 -1.64 4.09 10.94
C MET A 158 -2.31 2.98 11.74
N GLN A 159 -3.43 3.27 12.38
CA GLN A 159 -4.19 2.26 13.13
C GLN A 159 -4.64 1.11 12.21
N ALA A 160 -5.12 1.43 11.01
CA ALA A 160 -5.60 0.43 10.07
C ALA A 160 -4.44 -0.45 9.53
N VAL A 161 -3.29 0.13 9.16
CA VAL A 161 -2.16 -0.67 8.66
C VAL A 161 -1.55 -1.56 9.75
N GLU A 162 -1.59 -1.14 11.02
CA GLU A 162 -1.15 -1.98 12.14
C GLU A 162 -2.04 -3.22 12.33
N VAL A 163 -3.35 -3.08 12.13
CA VAL A 163 -4.29 -4.20 12.12
C VAL A 163 -3.94 -5.16 10.98
N GLU A 164 -3.69 -4.66 9.78
CA GLU A 164 -3.34 -5.47 8.62
C GLU A 164 -1.98 -6.18 8.79
N ARG A 165 -0.97 -5.52 9.35
CA ARG A 165 0.31 -6.14 9.72
C ARG A 165 0.11 -7.26 10.73
N ARG A 166 -0.77 -7.06 11.72
CA ARG A 166 -1.11 -8.10 12.71
C ARG A 166 -1.86 -9.27 12.05
N ASN A 167 -2.76 -9.00 11.12
CA ASN A 167 -3.47 -10.01 10.34
C ASN A 167 -2.49 -10.85 9.52
N PHE A 168 -1.51 -10.23 8.86
CA PHE A 168 -0.44 -10.93 8.13
C PHE A 168 0.38 -11.88 9.00
N GLN A 169 0.64 -11.49 10.25
CA GLN A 169 1.36 -12.34 11.20
C GLN A 169 0.52 -13.51 11.70
N LYS A 170 -0.79 -13.33 11.89
CA LYS A 170 -1.64 -14.32 12.59
C LYS A 170 -2.52 -15.16 11.68
N GLN A 171 -2.84 -14.70 10.48
CA GLN A 171 -3.81 -15.32 9.59
C GLN A 171 -3.12 -15.87 8.33
N PRO A 172 -2.95 -17.20 8.19
CA PRO A 172 -2.28 -17.80 7.04
C PRO A 172 -2.92 -17.44 5.69
N VAL A 173 -4.25 -17.43 5.62
CA VAL A 173 -4.99 -17.10 4.39
C VAL A 173 -4.71 -15.67 3.94
N TYR A 174 -4.73 -14.70 4.88
CA TYR A 174 -4.43 -13.31 4.57
C TYR A 174 -2.95 -13.12 4.19
N ARG A 175 -2.04 -13.82 4.87
CA ARG A 175 -0.62 -13.85 4.50
C ARG A 175 -0.43 -14.32 3.06
N ASP A 176 -1.09 -15.39 2.67
CA ASP A 176 -1.01 -15.91 1.29
C ASP A 176 -1.59 -14.91 0.28
N SER A 177 -2.64 -14.19 0.63
CA SER A 177 -3.17 -13.09 -0.21
C SER A 177 -2.12 -12.00 -0.44
N VAL A 178 -1.49 -11.51 0.63
CA VAL A 178 -0.43 -10.49 0.54
C VAL A 178 0.77 -10.99 -0.28
N LEU A 179 1.20 -12.24 -0.07
CA LEU A 179 2.29 -12.82 -0.84
C LEU A 179 1.94 -12.95 -2.33
N ARG A 180 0.67 -13.24 -2.66
CA ARG A 180 0.21 -13.26 -4.04
C ARG A 180 0.26 -11.87 -4.68
N ASP A 181 -0.19 -10.84 -3.97
CA ASP A 181 -0.11 -9.46 -4.45
C ASP A 181 1.33 -9.01 -4.70
N ILE A 182 2.24 -9.31 -3.78
CA ILE A 182 3.69 -9.03 -3.95
C ILE A 182 4.24 -9.77 -5.16
N LEU A 183 3.90 -11.05 -5.33
CA LEU A 183 4.37 -11.83 -6.48
C LEU A 183 3.85 -11.29 -7.81
N THR A 184 2.62 -10.76 -7.85
CA THR A 184 2.04 -10.09 -9.02
C THR A 184 2.81 -8.82 -9.35
N GLY A 185 3.16 -8.00 -8.36
CA GLY A 185 3.96 -6.79 -8.57
C GLY A 185 5.40 -7.08 -9.06
N LEU A 186 5.90 -8.29 -8.83
CA LEU A 186 7.23 -8.73 -9.26
C LEU A 186 7.25 -9.44 -10.63
N GLN A 187 6.13 -9.51 -11.36
CA GLN A 187 6.06 -10.11 -12.71
C GLN A 187 6.58 -9.16 -13.78
#